data_AF-A0AAW6SB23-F1
#
_entry.id   AF-A0AAW6SB23-F1
#
_cell.length_a   1.000
_cell.length_b   1.000
_cell.length_c   1.000
_cell.angle_alpha   90.00
_cell.angle_beta   90.00
_cell.angle_gamma   90.00
#
_symmetry.space_group_name_H-M   'P 1'
#
loop_
_entity.id
_entity.type
_entity.pdbx_description
1 polymer ?
#
loop_
_entity_poly.entity_id
_entity_poly.type
_entity_poly.pdbx_seq_one_letter_code
_entity_poly.pdbx_strand_id
1 'polypeptide(L)'
;MSENLIWSGKVDAKNAEGINTGIALKAGEIITILASGWARNGSENFALTAPQVRIPREGETLTLRNPSLQARLGNENYPVGNHKYRWSVPAEGMLTLFFADGKDQYKDNAGEFSVEVYREADISVAAAAPFEDLTNFERDNWNNWLAGPAGHDLYLVDASTRAVEFITRPNKNHAGEILKKTLTGLTAGHEYTWTVKIARIIGKYEAPKVSLRADGKDISAPLELKQANEWVTLSGKFKATGSQAELAVVSHVSASMGNDFRIKELKIKG
;
A
#
# COMPACT_ATOMS: atom_id res chain seq x y z
N MET A 1 10.79 -21.61 0.88
CA MET A 1 9.79 -21.91 -0.17
C MET A 1 8.97 -20.65 -0.37
N SER A 2 8.70 -20.28 -1.63
CA SER A 2 7.91 -19.08 -1.95
C SER A 2 6.51 -19.21 -1.36
N GLU A 3 6.09 -18.26 -0.51
CA GLU A 3 4.75 -18.23 0.11
C GLU A 3 3.60 -18.17 -0.93
N ASN A 4 3.95 -17.94 -2.19
CA ASN A 4 3.02 -17.77 -3.30
C ASN A 4 2.80 -19.04 -4.14
N LEU A 5 3.60 -20.11 -3.95
CA LEU A 5 3.38 -21.37 -4.67
C LEU A 5 2.14 -22.06 -4.09
N ILE A 6 1.05 -22.09 -4.87
CA ILE A 6 -0.23 -22.66 -4.42
C ILE A 6 -0.49 -24.06 -4.96
N TRP A 7 0.22 -24.47 -6.01
CA TRP A 7 0.16 -25.84 -6.51
C TRP A 7 1.41 -26.14 -7.34
N SER A 8 1.90 -27.37 -7.23
CA SER A 8 2.88 -27.94 -8.15
C SER A 8 2.52 -29.39 -8.44
N GLY A 9 2.76 -29.83 -9.68
CA GLY A 9 2.36 -31.17 -10.07
C GLY A 9 2.72 -31.52 -11.51
N LYS A 10 2.28 -32.71 -11.91
CA LYS A 10 2.48 -33.25 -13.25
C LYS A 10 1.19 -33.19 -14.05
N VAL A 11 1.30 -32.81 -15.33
CA VAL A 11 0.21 -32.85 -16.30
C VAL A 11 0.55 -33.95 -17.32
N ASP A 12 -0.10 -35.10 -17.19
CA ASP A 12 0.09 -36.26 -18.07
C ASP A 12 -0.52 -36.00 -19.46
N ALA A 13 0.27 -36.20 -20.51
CA ALA A 13 -0.17 -36.00 -21.89
C ALA A 13 -1.24 -37.01 -22.35
N LYS A 14 -1.39 -38.16 -21.66
CA LYS A 14 -2.45 -39.14 -21.94
C LYS A 14 -3.79 -38.79 -21.30
N ASN A 15 -3.83 -37.89 -20.32
CA ASN A 15 -5.04 -37.59 -19.59
C ASN A 15 -5.86 -36.50 -20.29
N ALA A 16 -6.84 -36.93 -21.09
CA ALA A 16 -7.74 -36.04 -21.84
C ALA A 16 -8.56 -35.10 -20.94
N GLU A 17 -8.88 -35.51 -19.71
CA GLU A 17 -9.62 -34.68 -18.77
C GLU A 17 -8.74 -33.65 -18.05
N GLY A 18 -7.41 -33.82 -18.13
CA GLY A 18 -6.45 -33.03 -17.39
C GLY A 18 -6.45 -33.30 -15.89
N ILE A 19 -5.69 -32.49 -15.17
CA ILE A 19 -5.61 -32.54 -13.71
C ILE A 19 -6.37 -31.36 -13.11
N ASN A 20 -7.34 -31.67 -12.25
CA ASN A 20 -7.96 -30.68 -11.38
C ASN A 20 -6.95 -30.34 -10.28
N THR A 21 -6.54 -29.09 -10.20
CA THR A 21 -5.51 -28.64 -9.23
C THR A 21 -6.07 -28.46 -7.81
N GLY A 22 -7.40 -28.46 -7.64
CA GLY A 22 -8.05 -28.11 -6.39
C GLY A 22 -8.07 -26.60 -6.10
N ILE A 23 -7.49 -25.77 -6.98
CA ILE A 23 -7.45 -24.32 -6.81
C ILE A 23 -8.73 -23.70 -7.37
N ALA A 24 -9.53 -23.08 -6.50
CA ALA A 24 -10.58 -22.15 -6.90
C ALA A 24 -9.97 -20.76 -7.15
N LEU A 25 -10.30 -20.15 -8.29
CA LEU A 25 -9.88 -18.80 -8.67
C LEU A 25 -11.10 -17.92 -8.90
N LYS A 26 -11.01 -16.64 -8.52
CA LYS A 26 -11.99 -15.61 -8.87
C LYS A 26 -11.54 -14.77 -10.06
N ALA A 27 -12.51 -14.16 -10.76
CA ALA A 27 -12.21 -13.17 -11.78
C ALA A 27 -11.40 -11.99 -11.19
N GLY A 28 -10.33 -11.59 -11.88
CA GLY A 28 -9.43 -10.52 -11.47
C GLY A 28 -8.26 -10.95 -10.56
N GLU A 29 -8.27 -12.17 -10.00
CA GLU A 29 -7.09 -12.71 -9.31
C GLU A 29 -5.90 -12.76 -10.27
N ILE A 30 -4.69 -12.55 -9.74
CA ILE A 30 -3.45 -12.62 -10.53
C ILE A 30 -2.71 -13.90 -10.17
N ILE A 31 -2.47 -14.74 -11.18
CA ILE A 31 -1.66 -15.95 -11.02
C ILE A 31 -0.53 -16.00 -12.03
N THR A 32 0.56 -16.68 -11.66
CA THR A 32 1.64 -17.05 -12.58
C THR A 32 1.68 -18.56 -12.72
N ILE A 33 1.65 -19.06 -13.95
CA ILE A 33 1.83 -20.49 -14.25
C ILE A 33 3.18 -20.66 -14.95
N LEU A 34 4.02 -21.56 -14.46
CA LEU A 34 5.30 -21.93 -15.08
C LEU A 34 5.26 -23.42 -15.42
N ALA A 35 5.66 -23.77 -16.64
CA ALA A 35 5.64 -25.14 -17.13
C ALA A 35 6.95 -25.50 -17.79
N SER A 36 7.40 -26.73 -17.56
CA SER A 36 8.61 -27.29 -18.12
C SER A 36 8.45 -28.78 -18.41
N GLY A 37 9.45 -29.34 -19.08
CA GLY A 37 9.48 -30.76 -19.43
C GLY A 37 9.02 -31.02 -20.87
N TRP A 38 8.84 -32.30 -21.15
CA TRP A 38 8.62 -32.82 -22.49
C TRP A 38 7.57 -33.91 -22.47
N ALA A 39 6.71 -33.87 -23.47
CA ALA A 39 5.73 -34.91 -23.75
C ALA A 39 5.77 -35.27 -25.24
N ARG A 40 4.94 -36.22 -25.63
CA ARG A 40 4.69 -36.61 -27.02
C ARG A 40 3.20 -36.60 -27.29
N ASN A 41 2.83 -36.03 -28.44
CA ASN A 41 1.45 -35.99 -28.96
C ASN A 41 1.22 -37.05 -30.06
N GLY A 42 1.92 -38.18 -29.96
CA GLY A 42 1.93 -39.22 -30.97
C GLY A 42 2.85 -40.37 -30.61
N SER A 43 2.63 -41.52 -31.27
CA SER A 43 3.39 -42.75 -31.03
C SER A 43 4.88 -42.66 -31.41
N GLU A 44 5.26 -41.73 -32.31
CA GLU A 44 6.62 -41.63 -32.80
C GLU A 44 7.57 -40.96 -31.79
N ASN A 45 8.79 -41.48 -31.68
CA ASN A 45 9.79 -40.94 -30.75
C ASN A 45 10.16 -39.47 -31.01
N PHE A 46 9.97 -38.98 -32.23
CA PHE A 46 10.25 -37.59 -32.61
C PHE A 46 9.04 -36.65 -32.44
N ALA A 47 7.87 -37.13 -32.00
CA ALA A 47 6.68 -36.32 -31.77
C ALA A 47 6.80 -35.45 -30.49
N LEU A 48 7.99 -34.92 -30.22
CA LEU A 48 8.31 -34.16 -29.02
C LEU A 48 7.56 -32.84 -28.98
N THR A 49 6.98 -32.59 -27.83
CA THR A 49 6.13 -31.44 -27.56
C THR A 49 6.56 -30.81 -26.25
N ALA A 50 6.89 -29.51 -26.31
CA ALA A 50 7.08 -28.67 -25.14
C ALA A 50 5.71 -28.08 -24.74
N PRO A 51 5.55 -27.53 -23.52
CA PRO A 51 4.31 -26.87 -23.14
C PRO A 51 3.88 -25.79 -24.15
N GLN A 52 4.84 -25.07 -24.73
CA GLN A 52 4.58 -24.03 -25.73
C GLN A 52 3.92 -24.55 -27.00
N VAL A 53 4.33 -25.72 -27.54
CA VAL A 53 3.85 -26.34 -28.78
C VAL A 53 4.71 -27.57 -29.14
N ARG A 54 4.25 -28.38 -30.10
CA ARG A 54 5.05 -29.37 -30.82
C ARG A 54 6.28 -28.74 -31.47
N ILE A 55 7.44 -29.37 -31.31
CA ILE A 55 8.68 -28.90 -31.93
C ILE A 55 8.67 -29.26 -33.43
N PRO A 56 8.96 -28.30 -34.32
CA PRO A 56 8.97 -28.55 -35.74
C PRO A 56 10.21 -29.36 -36.13
N ARG A 57 10.16 -30.08 -37.25
CA ARG A 57 11.36 -30.71 -37.80
C ARG A 57 12.33 -29.65 -38.34
N GLU A 58 13.56 -30.06 -38.59
CA GLU A 58 14.53 -29.20 -39.27
C GLU A 58 13.95 -28.70 -40.61
N GLY A 59 13.99 -27.38 -40.81
CA GLY A 59 13.42 -26.72 -41.99
C GLY A 59 11.92 -26.38 -41.91
N GLU A 60 11.19 -26.87 -40.90
CA GLU A 60 9.80 -26.48 -40.64
C GLU A 60 9.73 -25.22 -39.77
N THR A 61 8.75 -24.34 -40.05
CA THR A 61 8.54 -23.12 -39.25
C THR A 61 7.71 -23.42 -38.01
N LEU A 62 8.15 -22.95 -36.84
CA LEU A 62 7.36 -23.04 -35.63
C LEU A 62 6.11 -22.15 -35.72
N THR A 63 4.93 -22.77 -35.70
CA THR A 63 3.65 -22.05 -35.71
C THR A 63 2.99 -22.08 -34.34
N LEU A 64 3.01 -20.95 -33.64
CA LEU A 64 2.41 -20.77 -32.32
C LEU A 64 0.91 -20.47 -32.44
N ARG A 65 0.09 -21.45 -32.83
CA ARG A 65 -1.36 -21.23 -32.96
C ARG A 65 -2.20 -21.76 -31.82
N ASN A 66 -1.72 -22.70 -31.01
CA ASN A 66 -2.33 -23.12 -29.75
C ASN A 66 -1.28 -23.84 -28.93
N PRO A 67 -1.00 -23.44 -27.68
CA PRO A 67 -0.04 -24.15 -26.87
C PRO A 67 -0.57 -25.51 -26.44
N SER A 68 0.37 -26.45 -26.28
CA SER A 68 0.10 -27.82 -25.85
C SER A 68 -0.23 -27.91 -24.37
N LEU A 69 0.12 -26.91 -23.55
CA LEU A 69 -0.45 -26.76 -22.20
C LEU A 69 -1.52 -25.66 -22.20
N GLN A 70 -2.70 -26.01 -21.69
CA GLN A 70 -3.82 -25.10 -21.51
C GLN A 70 -4.39 -25.19 -20.08
N ALA A 71 -5.02 -24.10 -19.67
CA ALA A 71 -5.80 -24.02 -18.44
C ALA A 71 -7.29 -24.03 -18.81
N ARG A 72 -8.12 -24.70 -18.02
CA ARG A 72 -9.57 -24.66 -18.14
C ARG A 72 -10.18 -24.09 -16.85
N LEU A 73 -11.06 -23.10 -17.00
CA LEU A 73 -11.88 -22.53 -15.93
C LEU A 73 -13.34 -22.60 -16.37
N GLY A 74 -14.16 -23.36 -15.63
CA GLY A 74 -15.51 -23.68 -16.08
C GLY A 74 -15.50 -24.38 -17.44
N ASN A 75 -16.15 -23.79 -18.44
CA ASN A 75 -16.25 -24.33 -19.81
C ASN A 75 -15.27 -23.69 -20.80
N GLU A 76 -14.43 -22.76 -20.35
CA GLU A 76 -13.51 -22.03 -21.22
C GLU A 76 -12.07 -22.52 -21.06
N ASN A 77 -11.37 -22.62 -22.19
CA ASN A 77 -9.97 -22.99 -22.25
C ASN A 77 -9.11 -21.76 -22.56
N TYR A 78 -7.97 -21.66 -21.90
CA TYR A 78 -7.03 -20.56 -22.04
C TYR A 78 -5.62 -21.07 -22.36
N PRO A 79 -4.93 -20.46 -23.33
CA PRO A 79 -3.55 -20.81 -23.64
C PRO A 79 -2.64 -20.51 -22.44
N VAL A 80 -1.73 -21.45 -22.14
CA VAL A 80 -0.68 -21.29 -21.12
C VAL A 80 0.71 -21.39 -21.76
N GLY A 81 1.02 -22.47 -22.46
CA GLY A 81 2.36 -22.65 -23.02
C GLY A 81 3.42 -22.90 -21.94
N ASN A 82 4.65 -22.43 -22.16
CA ASN A 82 5.72 -22.55 -21.16
C ASN A 82 5.47 -21.70 -19.91
N HIS A 83 4.74 -20.59 -20.06
CA HIS A 83 4.41 -19.74 -18.93
C HIS A 83 3.19 -18.87 -19.22
N LYS A 84 2.48 -18.52 -18.16
CA LYS A 84 1.51 -17.44 -18.14
C LYS A 84 1.83 -16.55 -16.96
N TYR A 85 2.55 -15.46 -17.22
CA TYR A 85 3.08 -14.60 -16.18
C TYR A 85 2.09 -13.49 -15.83
N ARG A 86 1.83 -13.30 -14.52
CA ARG A 86 0.87 -12.32 -13.98
C ARG A 86 -0.48 -12.31 -14.71
N TRP A 87 -1.02 -13.48 -14.97
CA TRP A 87 -2.28 -13.61 -15.67
C TRP A 87 -3.44 -13.18 -14.78
N SER A 88 -4.15 -12.13 -15.20
CA SER A 88 -5.45 -11.77 -14.64
C SER A 88 -6.49 -12.79 -15.05
N VAL A 89 -7.05 -13.50 -14.06
CA VAL A 89 -8.03 -14.55 -14.25
C VAL A 89 -9.32 -13.95 -14.83
N PRO A 90 -9.80 -14.40 -16.00
CA PRO A 90 -10.92 -13.76 -16.69
C PRO A 90 -12.30 -14.16 -16.13
N ALA A 91 -12.41 -15.31 -15.48
CA ALA A 91 -13.66 -15.84 -14.95
C ALA A 91 -13.42 -16.70 -13.70
N GLU A 92 -14.42 -16.75 -12.83
CA GLU A 92 -14.39 -17.62 -11.65
C GLU A 92 -14.47 -19.11 -12.05
N GLY A 93 -13.69 -19.96 -11.37
CA GLY A 93 -13.78 -21.40 -11.56
C GLY A 93 -12.65 -22.18 -10.90
N MET A 94 -12.80 -23.52 -10.92
CA MET A 94 -11.75 -24.44 -10.52
C MET A 94 -10.71 -24.58 -11.65
N LEU A 95 -9.44 -24.35 -11.34
CA LEU A 95 -8.35 -24.47 -12.29
C LEU A 95 -8.06 -25.94 -12.61
N THR A 96 -8.29 -26.31 -13.87
CA THR A 96 -7.80 -27.57 -14.45
C THR A 96 -6.66 -27.27 -15.41
N LEU A 97 -5.58 -28.05 -15.36
CA LEU A 97 -4.48 -27.98 -16.32
C LEU A 97 -4.47 -29.24 -17.18
N PHE A 98 -4.31 -29.09 -18.49
CA PHE A 98 -4.37 -30.25 -19.39
C PHE A 98 -3.44 -30.09 -20.59
N PHE A 99 -2.98 -31.24 -21.08
CA PHE A 99 -2.30 -31.32 -22.36
C PHE A 99 -3.35 -31.18 -23.47
N ALA A 100 -3.21 -30.19 -24.34
CA ALA A 100 -4.13 -29.94 -25.43
C ALA A 100 -3.76 -30.78 -26.65
N ASP A 101 -4.64 -31.71 -27.00
CA ASP A 101 -4.55 -32.52 -28.20
C ASP A 101 -5.92 -32.63 -28.89
N GLY A 102 -5.93 -33.18 -30.10
CA GLY A 102 -7.15 -33.48 -30.82
C GLY A 102 -8.07 -34.41 -30.02
N LYS A 103 -9.38 -34.25 -30.21
CA LYS A 103 -10.37 -35.19 -29.66
C LYS A 103 -9.99 -36.62 -30.08
N ASP A 104 -9.93 -37.52 -29.13
CA ASP A 104 -9.55 -38.93 -29.29
C ASP A 104 -8.07 -39.20 -29.67
N GLN A 105 -7.20 -38.19 -29.67
CA GLN A 105 -5.75 -38.33 -29.98
C GLN A 105 -4.87 -38.60 -28.74
N TYR A 106 -5.45 -38.80 -27.56
CA TYR A 106 -4.69 -38.95 -26.31
C TYR A 106 -4.08 -40.35 -26.11
N LYS A 107 -4.52 -41.34 -26.90
CA LYS A 107 -4.21 -42.76 -26.67
C LYS A 107 -2.73 -43.08 -26.86
N ASP A 108 -2.10 -42.44 -27.84
CA ASP A 108 -0.69 -42.63 -28.20
C ASP A 108 0.24 -41.54 -27.66
N ASN A 109 -0.31 -40.61 -26.86
CA ASN A 109 0.49 -39.62 -26.14
C ASN A 109 1.38 -40.29 -25.09
N ALA A 110 2.44 -39.60 -24.67
CA ALA A 110 3.30 -40.07 -23.59
C ALA A 110 4.05 -38.93 -22.92
N GLY A 111 4.51 -39.15 -21.69
CA GLY A 111 5.24 -38.15 -20.92
C GLY A 111 4.33 -37.12 -20.27
N GLU A 112 4.94 -36.11 -19.68
CA GLU A 112 4.26 -35.18 -18.78
C GLU A 112 4.96 -33.83 -18.73
N PHE A 113 4.20 -32.78 -18.40
CA PHE A 113 4.76 -31.49 -18.03
C PHE A 113 4.85 -31.36 -16.52
N SER A 114 5.91 -30.73 -16.03
CA SER A 114 6.02 -30.29 -14.65
C SER A 114 5.56 -28.84 -14.57
N VAL A 115 4.54 -28.58 -13.77
CA VAL A 115 3.88 -27.28 -13.72
C VAL A 115 3.81 -26.77 -12.30
N GLU A 116 4.05 -25.48 -12.15
CA GLU A 116 3.93 -24.72 -10.91
C GLU A 116 2.92 -23.59 -11.11
N VAL A 117 2.03 -23.42 -10.15
CA VAL A 117 1.06 -22.33 -10.10
C VAL A 117 1.35 -21.51 -8.87
N TYR A 118 1.65 -20.24 -9.12
CA TYR A 118 1.85 -19.24 -8.12
C TYR A 118 0.63 -18.33 -8.09
N ARG A 119 0.07 -18.10 -6.91
CA ARG A 119 -0.86 -17.01 -6.70
C ARG A 119 -0.03 -15.80 -6.32
N GLU A 120 -0.12 -14.73 -7.10
CA GLU A 120 0.37 -13.47 -6.58
C GLU A 120 -0.58 -13.12 -5.44
N ALA A 121 -0.04 -13.07 -4.21
CA ALA A 121 -0.79 -12.71 -3.02
C ALA A 121 -1.78 -11.61 -3.40
N ASP A 122 -3.06 -11.86 -3.12
CA ASP A 122 -4.16 -11.03 -3.59
C ASP A 122 -3.73 -9.56 -3.55
N ILE A 123 -3.70 -8.89 -4.69
CA ILE A 123 -3.94 -7.44 -4.66
C ILE A 123 -5.43 -7.25 -4.36
N SER A 124 -5.95 -7.92 -3.33
CA SER A 124 -7.07 -7.44 -2.55
C SER A 124 -6.50 -6.32 -1.70
N VAL A 125 -6.17 -5.20 -2.33
CA VAL A 125 -5.63 -4.00 -1.67
C VAL A 125 -4.47 -4.37 -0.73
N ALA A 126 -3.23 -4.38 -1.23
CA ALA A 126 -2.11 -4.16 -0.30
C ALA A 126 -2.55 -3.01 0.59
N ALA A 127 -2.74 -3.27 1.90
CA ALA A 127 -3.24 -2.26 2.83
C ALA A 127 -2.42 -1.03 2.52
N ALA A 128 -3.09 0.05 2.05
CA ALA A 128 -2.38 1.26 1.69
C ALA A 128 -1.42 1.53 2.83
N ALA A 129 -0.12 1.69 2.50
CA ALA A 129 0.89 1.88 3.53
C ALA A 129 0.32 2.88 4.53
N PRO A 130 0.30 2.56 5.85
CA PRO A 130 -0.42 3.34 6.82
C PRO A 130 -0.03 4.80 6.63
N PHE A 131 -1.03 5.64 6.44
CA PHE A 131 -0.81 7.05 6.14
C PHE A 131 0.04 7.63 7.26
N GLU A 132 1.17 8.24 6.92
CA GLU A 132 2.01 8.94 7.89
C GLU A 132 2.44 10.28 7.31
N ASP A 133 2.13 11.36 8.04
CA ASP A 133 2.68 12.70 7.80
C ASP A 133 3.48 13.09 9.05
N LEU A 134 4.78 13.35 8.89
CA LEU A 134 5.69 13.69 9.97
C LEU A 134 6.41 15.00 9.67
N THR A 135 6.34 15.93 10.62
CA THR A 135 7.14 17.14 10.65
C THR A 135 8.03 17.14 11.89
N ASN A 136 9.33 16.92 11.69
CA ASN A 136 10.37 16.99 12.72
C ASN A 136 11.24 18.26 12.59
N PHE A 137 10.92 19.13 11.63
CA PHE A 137 11.66 20.35 11.28
C PHE A 137 13.15 20.16 10.97
N GLU A 138 13.57 18.97 10.54
CA GLU A 138 14.95 18.76 10.11
C GLU A 138 15.27 19.57 8.84
N ARG A 139 16.43 20.23 8.83
CA ARG A 139 16.95 20.97 7.67
C ARG A 139 15.98 22.05 7.18
N ASP A 140 15.43 22.83 8.12
CA ASP A 140 14.46 23.88 7.85
C ASP A 140 13.18 23.42 7.13
N ASN A 141 12.85 22.13 7.21
CA ASN A 141 11.67 21.59 6.53
C ASN A 141 10.38 21.76 7.36
N TRP A 142 9.56 22.72 6.96
CA TRP A 142 8.25 22.97 7.56
C TRP A 142 7.17 21.97 7.12
N ASN A 143 7.43 21.09 6.14
CA ASN A 143 6.47 20.11 5.62
C ASN A 143 5.07 20.71 5.36
N ASN A 144 5.06 21.85 4.64
CA ASN A 144 3.88 22.64 4.28
C ASN A 144 3.07 23.24 5.45
N TRP A 145 3.60 23.23 6.67
CA TRP A 145 3.03 24.02 7.75
C TRP A 145 3.29 25.51 7.51
N LEU A 146 2.26 26.32 7.77
CA LEU A 146 2.28 27.77 7.61
C LEU A 146 1.91 28.44 8.94
N ALA A 147 2.33 29.68 9.11
CA ALA A 147 1.79 30.54 10.16
C ALA A 147 0.27 30.66 10.03
N GLY A 148 -0.44 30.45 11.15
CA GLY A 148 -1.85 30.82 11.27
C GLY A 148 -2.03 32.31 11.53
N PRO A 149 -3.27 32.84 11.55
CA PRO A 149 -3.55 34.25 11.85
C PRO A 149 -2.97 34.79 13.16
N ALA A 150 -2.75 33.94 14.16
CA ALA A 150 -2.08 34.31 15.42
C ALA A 150 -0.59 33.89 15.44
N GLY A 151 -0.10 33.17 14.45
CA GLY A 151 1.28 32.69 14.32
C GLY A 151 2.26 33.72 13.82
N HIS A 152 2.38 34.86 14.50
CA HIS A 152 3.38 35.86 14.16
C HIS A 152 4.78 35.47 14.68
N ASP A 153 5.83 35.93 14.00
CA ASP A 153 7.22 35.83 14.44
C ASP A 153 7.69 34.40 14.81
N LEU A 154 7.14 33.38 14.14
CA LEU A 154 7.54 31.98 14.34
C LEU A 154 9.01 31.78 13.96
N TYR A 155 9.78 31.25 14.89
CA TYR A 155 11.21 31.04 14.71
C TYR A 155 11.57 29.56 14.80
N LEU A 156 12.30 29.04 13.81
CA LEU A 156 12.77 27.67 13.84
C LEU A 156 14.13 27.58 14.55
N VAL A 157 14.21 26.67 15.53
CA VAL A 157 15.43 26.37 16.30
C VAL A 157 15.99 25.02 15.84
N ASP A 158 16.93 25.05 14.87
CA ASP A 158 17.43 23.85 14.18
C ASP A 158 18.56 23.10 14.93
N ALA A 159 19.40 23.79 15.70
CA ALA A 159 20.69 23.24 16.16
C ALA A 159 20.61 22.06 17.18
N SER A 160 19.62 22.04 18.08
CA SER A 160 19.49 20.97 19.10
C SER A 160 18.06 20.59 19.47
N THR A 161 17.13 21.54 19.35
CA THR A 161 15.74 21.34 19.80
C THR A 161 14.82 20.89 18.66
N ARG A 162 15.13 21.33 17.42
CA ARG A 162 14.36 21.09 16.18
C ARG A 162 12.88 21.36 16.38
N ALA A 163 12.61 22.60 16.76
CA ALA A 163 11.28 23.05 17.15
C ALA A 163 11.03 24.46 16.63
N VAL A 164 9.75 24.74 16.39
CA VAL A 164 9.27 26.09 16.13
C VAL A 164 8.90 26.75 17.45
N GLU A 165 9.41 27.94 17.70
CA GLU A 165 9.04 28.76 18.85
C GLU A 165 7.95 29.75 18.48
N PHE A 166 7.01 29.91 19.41
CA PHE A 166 6.07 31.00 19.46
C PHE A 166 6.38 31.86 20.69
N ILE A 167 6.74 33.12 20.47
CA ILE A 167 7.12 34.08 21.51
C ILE A 167 6.16 35.26 21.47
N THR A 168 5.62 35.62 22.62
CA THR A 168 4.73 36.79 22.74
C THR A 168 5.48 38.09 22.49
N ARG A 169 4.80 39.03 21.83
CA ARG A 169 5.33 40.35 21.49
C ARG A 169 4.29 41.44 21.77
N PRO A 170 4.70 42.62 22.23
CA PRO A 170 3.79 43.74 22.37
C PRO A 170 3.04 44.05 21.06
N ASN A 171 1.76 44.40 21.17
CA ASN A 171 0.89 44.79 20.04
C ASN A 171 0.66 43.71 18.98
N LYS A 172 0.73 42.43 19.34
CA LYS A 172 0.40 41.28 18.48
C LYS A 172 -0.75 40.47 19.06
N ASN A 173 -1.41 39.69 18.21
CA ASN A 173 -2.42 38.73 18.65
C ASN A 173 -1.76 37.40 19.01
N HIS A 174 -2.02 36.90 20.22
CA HIS A 174 -1.40 35.67 20.73
C HIS A 174 -2.38 34.50 20.89
N ALA A 175 -3.67 34.73 20.65
CA ALA A 175 -4.72 33.73 20.75
C ALA A 175 -5.30 33.41 19.36
N GLY A 176 -5.58 32.14 19.12
CA GLY A 176 -6.06 31.61 17.85
C GLY A 176 -5.07 30.64 17.22
N GLU A 177 -5.21 30.42 15.91
CA GLU A 177 -4.41 29.46 15.16
C GLU A 177 -2.99 30.00 14.97
N ILE A 178 -2.02 29.27 15.53
CA ILE A 178 -0.60 29.61 15.54
C ILE A 178 0.10 28.96 14.34
N LEU A 179 -0.18 27.68 14.11
CA LEU A 179 0.37 26.91 12.99
C LEU A 179 -0.78 26.21 12.28
N LYS A 180 -0.81 26.23 10.95
CA LYS A 180 -1.86 25.59 10.14
C LYS A 180 -1.31 24.80 8.96
N LYS A 181 -2.04 23.79 8.50
CA LYS A 181 -1.70 22.97 7.33
C LYS A 181 -2.95 22.41 6.66
N THR A 182 -3.02 22.51 5.34
CA THR A 182 -3.91 21.69 4.52
C THR A 182 -3.26 20.32 4.34
N LEU A 183 -3.73 19.32 5.09
CA LEU A 183 -3.28 17.94 4.94
C LEU A 183 -3.99 17.30 3.74
N THR A 184 -3.26 16.57 2.91
CA THR A 184 -3.78 15.90 1.71
C THR A 184 -3.48 14.41 1.74
N GLY A 185 -4.13 13.63 0.87
CA GLY A 185 -3.95 12.17 0.79
C GLY A 185 -4.78 11.38 1.81
N LEU A 186 -5.81 12.00 2.37
CA LEU A 186 -6.70 11.35 3.32
C LEU A 186 -7.73 10.46 2.62
N THR A 187 -8.27 9.50 3.35
CA THR A 187 -9.37 8.63 2.92
C THR A 187 -10.63 9.03 3.67
N ALA A 188 -11.67 9.42 2.94
CA ALA A 188 -12.95 9.79 3.53
C ALA A 188 -13.51 8.64 4.39
N GLY A 189 -13.98 8.98 5.59
CA GLY A 189 -14.50 8.02 6.54
C GLY A 189 -13.42 7.34 7.41
N HIS A 190 -12.14 7.56 7.15
CA HIS A 190 -11.05 7.01 7.96
C HIS A 190 -10.71 7.90 9.16
N GLU A 191 -10.36 7.30 10.30
CA GLU A 191 -9.95 8.00 11.51
C GLU A 191 -8.43 8.16 11.55
N TYR A 192 -7.96 9.38 11.77
CA TYR A 192 -6.55 9.73 11.88
C TYR A 192 -6.24 10.18 13.31
N THR A 193 -5.07 9.79 13.81
CA THR A 193 -4.52 10.27 15.07
C THR A 193 -3.45 11.31 14.79
N TRP A 194 -3.54 12.47 15.43
CA TRP A 194 -2.54 13.52 15.35
C TRP A 194 -1.92 13.79 16.71
N THR A 195 -0.59 13.72 16.79
CA THR A 195 0.20 14.07 17.98
C THR A 195 1.14 15.23 17.70
N VAL A 196 1.39 16.04 18.72
CA VAL A 196 2.35 17.16 18.70
C VAL A 196 3.10 17.17 20.03
N LYS A 197 4.43 17.32 20.02
CA LYS A 197 5.19 17.63 21.24
C LYS A 197 5.27 19.13 21.43
N ILE A 198 4.91 19.58 22.63
CA ILE A 198 4.90 20.99 22.99
C ILE A 198 5.57 21.20 24.36
N ALA A 199 6.26 22.32 24.53
CA ALA A 199 6.90 22.68 25.79
C ALA A 199 6.82 24.19 26.04
N ARG A 200 6.57 24.59 27.29
CA ARG A 200 6.69 25.98 27.70
C ARG A 200 8.16 26.39 27.72
N ILE A 201 8.48 27.58 27.21
CA ILE A 201 9.88 28.05 27.10
C ILE A 201 10.39 28.50 28.47
N ILE A 202 9.68 29.44 29.10
CA ILE A 202 10.02 29.95 30.43
C ILE A 202 8.85 29.72 31.40
N GLY A 203 9.13 29.26 32.61
CA GLY A 203 8.14 29.02 33.67
C GLY A 203 7.68 30.29 34.39
N LYS A 204 7.62 31.43 33.68
CA LYS A 204 7.27 32.75 34.22
C LYS A 204 6.05 33.33 33.50
N TYR A 205 5.32 34.19 34.20
CA TYR A 205 4.12 34.89 33.70
C TYR A 205 3.01 33.93 33.28
N GLU A 206 2.17 34.33 32.33
CA GLU A 206 1.03 33.55 31.88
C GLU A 206 1.48 32.20 31.29
N ALA A 207 0.84 31.11 31.71
CA ALA A 207 1.13 29.78 31.19
C ALA A 207 0.49 29.61 29.80
N PRO A 208 1.19 29.01 28.82
CA PRO A 208 0.57 28.65 27.55
C PRO A 208 -0.59 27.67 27.75
N LYS A 209 -1.67 27.86 26.99
CA LYS A 209 -2.79 26.91 26.93
C LYS A 209 -3.08 26.60 25.47
N VAL A 210 -2.87 25.35 25.04
CA VAL A 210 -2.81 24.98 23.61
C VAL A 210 -3.69 23.77 23.31
N SER A 211 -4.41 23.80 22.18
CA SER A 211 -5.20 22.66 21.66
C SER A 211 -4.87 22.35 20.20
N LEU A 212 -5.40 21.23 19.70
CA LEU A 212 -5.37 20.83 18.30
C LEU A 212 -6.77 20.95 17.70
N ARG A 213 -6.84 21.33 16.43
CA ARG A 213 -8.08 21.50 15.68
C ARG A 213 -7.96 20.87 14.29
N ALA A 214 -9.01 20.18 13.85
CA ALA A 214 -9.16 19.68 12.49
C ALA A 214 -10.49 20.17 11.92
N ASP A 215 -10.48 20.72 10.70
CA ASP A 215 -11.66 21.23 9.98
C ASP A 215 -12.52 22.17 10.85
N GLY A 216 -11.86 23.08 11.56
CA GLY A 216 -12.52 24.05 12.45
C GLY A 216 -12.99 23.49 13.80
N LYS A 217 -12.86 22.18 14.05
CA LYS A 217 -13.32 21.52 15.28
C LYS A 217 -12.16 21.13 16.19
N ASP A 218 -12.27 21.41 17.49
CA ASP A 218 -11.26 21.01 18.46
C ASP A 218 -11.24 19.48 18.59
N ILE A 219 -10.07 18.87 18.42
CA ILE A 219 -9.85 17.41 18.49
C ILE A 219 -9.10 16.99 19.74
N SER A 220 -8.65 17.96 20.53
CA SER A 220 -8.06 17.78 21.84
C SER A 220 -8.57 18.85 22.80
N ALA A 221 -8.62 18.53 24.10
CA ALA A 221 -8.87 19.54 25.12
C ALA A 221 -7.68 20.51 25.22
N PRO A 222 -7.90 21.80 25.50
CA PRO A 222 -6.82 22.74 25.74
C PRO A 222 -5.94 22.30 26.92
N LEU A 223 -4.64 22.16 26.67
CA LEU A 223 -3.62 21.76 27.65
C LEU A 223 -2.84 22.98 28.14
N GLU A 224 -2.84 23.20 29.46
CA GLU A 224 -2.02 24.23 30.11
C GLU A 224 -0.60 23.70 30.38
N LEU A 225 0.42 24.40 29.92
CA LEU A 225 1.83 24.03 30.10
C LEU A 225 2.38 24.70 31.36
N LYS A 226 2.55 23.92 32.44
CA LYS A 226 2.90 24.48 33.75
C LYS A 226 4.41 24.65 33.93
N GLN A 227 5.18 23.60 33.65
CA GLN A 227 6.63 23.57 33.89
C GLN A 227 7.43 24.06 32.68
N ALA A 228 8.55 24.73 32.95
CA ALA A 228 9.49 25.16 31.92
C ALA A 228 10.24 23.97 31.32
N ASN A 229 10.41 23.94 30.01
CA ASN A 229 11.16 22.93 29.24
C ASN A 229 10.67 21.47 29.40
N GLU A 230 9.49 21.27 29.99
CA GLU A 230 8.85 19.96 30.02
C GLU A 230 8.15 19.72 28.69
N TRP A 231 8.58 18.68 27.96
CA TRP A 231 7.93 18.25 26.72
C TRP A 231 6.74 17.36 27.06
N VAL A 232 5.55 17.81 26.67
CA VAL A 232 4.31 17.05 26.77
C VAL A 232 3.78 16.74 25.38
N THR A 233 3.08 15.62 25.25
CA THR A 233 2.46 15.23 23.98
C THR A 233 0.98 15.60 24.01
N LEU A 234 0.58 16.49 23.11
CA LEU A 234 -0.81 16.79 22.83
C LEU A 234 -1.29 15.83 21.73
N SER A 235 -2.47 15.23 21.91
CA SER A 235 -3.00 14.21 21.00
C SER A 235 -4.48 14.45 20.74
N GLY A 236 -4.91 14.21 19.52
CA GLY A 236 -6.30 14.26 19.11
C GLY A 236 -6.59 13.28 17.97
N LYS A 237 -7.87 13.04 17.74
CA LYS A 237 -8.33 12.20 16.63
C LYS A 237 -9.36 12.94 15.80
N PHE A 238 -9.33 12.72 14.50
CA PHE A 238 -10.34 13.25 13.59
C PHE A 238 -10.68 12.23 12.51
N LYS A 239 -11.93 12.25 12.06
CA LYS A 239 -12.40 11.43 10.95
C LYS A 239 -12.41 12.28 9.68
N ALA A 240 -11.65 11.90 8.67
CA ALA A 240 -11.59 12.66 7.43
C ALA A 240 -12.95 12.60 6.70
N THR A 241 -13.42 13.72 6.18
CA THR A 241 -14.67 13.78 5.37
C THR A 241 -14.40 13.73 3.87
N GLY A 242 -13.13 13.84 3.46
CA GLY A 242 -12.69 13.86 2.07
C GLY A 242 -11.21 13.48 1.95
N SER A 243 -10.56 13.91 0.87
CA SER A 243 -9.13 13.67 0.63
C SER A 243 -8.20 14.70 1.31
N GLN A 244 -8.78 15.67 2.01
CA GLN A 244 -8.06 16.76 2.68
C GLN A 244 -8.69 17.08 4.04
N ALA A 245 -7.89 17.68 4.92
CA ALA A 245 -8.34 18.27 6.18
C ALA A 245 -7.48 19.49 6.54
N GLU A 246 -8.09 20.51 7.14
CA GLU A 246 -7.39 21.69 7.66
C GLU A 246 -6.98 21.46 9.11
N LEU A 247 -5.68 21.42 9.38
CA LEU A 247 -5.14 21.21 10.72
C LEU A 247 -4.62 22.51 11.31
N ALA A 248 -4.85 22.73 12.61
CA ALA A 248 -4.31 23.89 13.32
C ALA A 248 -3.88 23.58 14.76
N VAL A 249 -2.77 24.18 15.18
CA VAL A 249 -2.35 24.30 16.58
C VAL A 249 -2.85 25.65 17.10
N VAL A 250 -3.63 25.64 18.18
CA VAL A 250 -4.39 26.81 18.65
C VAL A 250 -3.90 27.22 20.04
N SER A 251 -3.46 28.48 20.20
CA SER A 251 -3.25 29.07 21.53
C SER A 251 -4.53 29.72 22.05
N HIS A 252 -4.81 29.54 23.33
CA HIS A 252 -6.00 30.07 24.02
C HIS A 252 -5.68 31.27 24.91
N VAL A 253 -4.46 31.81 24.83
CA VAL A 253 -3.98 32.87 25.73
C VAL A 253 -3.60 34.10 24.91
N SER A 254 -4.25 35.23 25.17
CA SER A 254 -4.00 36.49 24.45
C SER A 254 -2.93 37.39 25.08
N ALA A 255 -2.38 37.00 26.23
CA ALA A 255 -1.45 37.80 27.03
C ALA A 255 -0.21 38.23 26.22
N SER A 256 0.25 39.46 26.43
CA SER A 256 1.44 40.03 25.80
C SER A 256 2.74 39.78 26.57
N MET A 257 2.67 38.99 27.65
CA MET A 257 3.80 38.62 28.51
C MET A 257 3.59 37.21 29.06
N GLY A 258 4.46 36.26 28.71
CA GLY A 258 4.26 34.82 28.96
C GLY A 258 3.75 34.10 27.71
N ASN A 259 3.05 32.98 27.84
CA ASN A 259 2.51 32.20 26.71
C ASN A 259 3.55 31.79 25.66
N ASP A 260 4.83 31.73 26.04
CA ASP A 260 5.92 31.35 25.16
C ASP A 260 6.06 29.82 25.15
N PHE A 261 6.02 29.20 23.97
CA PHE A 261 6.12 27.74 23.83
C PHE A 261 6.82 27.30 22.55
N ARG A 262 7.25 26.04 22.53
CA ARG A 262 7.90 25.38 21.41
C ARG A 262 7.06 24.22 20.92
N ILE A 263 7.01 24.01 19.61
CA ILE A 263 6.33 22.90 18.95
C ILE A 263 7.35 22.04 18.19
N LYS A 264 7.28 20.71 18.33
CA LYS A 264 8.04 19.76 17.49
C LYS A 264 7.31 18.45 17.29
N GLU A 265 7.81 17.62 16.37
CA GLU A 265 7.32 16.27 16.09
C GLU A 265 5.80 16.24 15.86
N LEU A 266 5.32 17.02 14.89
CA LEU A 266 3.91 16.95 14.46
C LEU A 266 3.75 15.68 13.65
N LYS A 267 2.90 14.76 14.10
CA LYS A 267 2.76 13.44 13.51
C LYS A 267 1.30 13.04 13.34
N ILE A 268 0.90 12.76 12.11
CA ILE A 268 -0.42 12.25 11.76
C ILE A 268 -0.29 10.81 11.28
N LYS A 269 -1.13 9.91 11.79
CA LYS A 269 -1.22 8.51 11.39
C LYS A 269 -2.65 8.09 11.05
N GLY A 270 -2.82 7.26 10.03
CA GLY A 270 -4.09 6.65 9.63
C GLY A 270 -3.91 5.25 9.11
#